data_AF-A0A1D6GYC0-F1
#
_entry.id   AF-A0A1D6GYC0-F1
#
_cell.length_a   1.000
_cell.length_b   1.000
_cell.length_c   1.000
_cell.angle_alpha   90.00
_cell.angle_beta   90.00
_cell.angle_gamma   90.00
#
_symmetry.space_group_name_H-M   'P 1'
#
loop_
_entity.id
_entity.type
_entity.pdbx_description
1 polymer ?
#
loop_
_entity_poly.entity_id
_entity_poly.type
_entity_poly.pdbx_seq_one_letter_code
_entity_poly.pdbx_strand_id
1 'polypeptide(L)'
;MMSHRRRSRAAGSPPGDASTGTPPTPEKSGRVRPWAATASNRKVLVFALAFRAANALLVRTYFNPDEHWQCLEVAHRVAFGYGHLTWEWKRGLRSYLHPLLFAALYKTLALLHMDTPWVMEWRLSGLIAWVLGVYSILGHKEFRYSPFPVCSSSATFSIDVLRFSLFQCFCIALCIYGSLLLLIHYFHLSHIQHSLWQRGTEDVMYYLSKEAYDGRVRSVLFLMPCHSTPYYSTLHYNLPMRFLDCTPSDSKGTLDESDRFLTSPSEFVGDVFGNLSAFSHIVLFESEERHVLQLLLHNSFLEMRRFFHSHFKIDRDLQSAVVVYSWRDVL
;
A
#
# COMPACT_ATOMS: atom_id res chain seq x y z
N MET A 1 45.87 44.36 39.26
CA MET A 1 46.69 44.15 38.04
C MET A 1 47.84 43.20 38.41
N MET A 2 47.65 41.90 38.20
CA MET A 2 48.64 40.89 38.60
C MET A 2 49.67 40.68 37.49
N SER A 3 50.91 41.08 37.75
CA SER A 3 52.10 40.71 36.99
C SER A 3 53.09 40.11 37.99
N HIS A 4 53.35 38.80 37.89
CA HIS A 4 54.45 38.15 38.59
C HIS A 4 55.06 37.12 37.62
N ARG A 5 56.21 37.44 37.04
CA ARG A 5 57.60 37.26 37.53
C ARG A 5 58.14 35.84 37.30
N ARG A 6 59.22 35.82 36.51
CA ARG A 6 60.09 34.70 36.17
C ARG A 6 60.88 34.17 37.38
N ARG A 7 61.10 32.84 37.30
CA ARG A 7 62.31 32.03 37.61
C ARG A 7 62.86 31.93 39.04
N SER A 8 63.08 30.67 39.45
CA SER A 8 64.32 30.15 40.07
C SER A 8 64.23 28.61 40.13
N ARG A 9 65.01 27.84 39.35
CA ARG A 9 66.28 27.16 39.70
C ARG A 9 66.26 26.41 41.04
N ALA A 10 66.47 25.08 40.97
CA ALA A 10 67.22 24.30 41.96
C ALA A 10 67.87 23.10 41.26
N ALA A 11 69.11 22.81 41.67
CA ALA A 11 70.05 21.86 41.09
C ALA A 11 70.14 20.57 41.94
N GLY A 12 70.70 19.49 41.38
CA GLY A 12 71.20 18.36 42.19
C GLY A 12 71.46 17.03 41.45
N SER A 13 72.67 16.89 40.88
CA SER A 13 73.62 15.74 40.93
C SER A 13 73.30 14.34 40.33
N PRO A 14 74.34 13.54 39.93
CA PRO A 14 74.35 12.69 38.72
C PRO A 14 74.65 11.18 38.99
N PRO A 15 75.24 10.40 38.04
CA PRO A 15 74.60 9.45 37.14
C PRO A 15 74.83 7.96 37.51
N GLY A 16 74.04 7.04 36.96
CA GLY A 16 74.23 5.60 37.15
C GLY A 16 73.86 4.79 35.92
N ASP A 17 74.89 4.29 35.26
CA ASP A 17 75.01 3.07 34.46
C ASP A 17 74.21 2.93 33.14
N ALA A 18 74.96 3.13 32.07
CA ALA A 18 74.71 2.58 30.75
C ALA A 18 74.84 1.05 30.78
N SER A 19 73.77 0.34 30.41
CA SER A 19 73.87 -1.00 29.86
C SER A 19 73.20 -1.02 28.48
N THR A 20 74.04 -1.26 27.48
CA THR A 20 73.71 -1.52 26.08
C THR A 20 72.83 -2.75 25.93
N GLY A 21 71.61 -2.57 25.42
CA GLY A 21 70.73 -3.61 24.92
C GLY A 21 70.17 -3.21 23.55
N THR A 22 70.50 -4.00 22.53
CA THR A 22 70.09 -3.95 21.12
C THR A 22 68.57 -3.69 20.92
N PRO A 23 68.14 -2.98 19.87
CA PRO A 23 66.73 -2.66 19.65
C PRO A 23 65.97 -3.85 19.03
N PRO A 24 64.82 -4.28 19.57
CA PRO A 24 63.92 -5.16 18.85
C PRO A 24 62.97 -4.35 17.96
N THR A 25 63.07 -4.68 16.67
CA THR A 25 62.20 -4.49 15.49
C THR A 25 60.81 -3.83 15.62
N PRO A 26 60.36 -3.08 14.59
CA PRO A 26 59.04 -2.46 14.57
C PRO A 26 57.93 -3.52 14.44
N GLU A 27 56.94 -3.34 15.30
CA GLU A 27 55.64 -3.99 15.36
C GLU A 27 55.06 -4.22 13.94
N LYS A 28 54.77 -5.49 13.60
CA LYS A 28 54.01 -5.85 12.40
C LYS A 28 52.61 -5.27 12.53
N SER A 29 52.42 -4.06 12.02
CA SER A 29 51.14 -3.50 11.60
C SER A 29 50.46 -4.52 10.67
N GLY A 30 49.55 -5.30 11.23
CA GLY A 30 48.67 -6.18 10.48
C GLY A 30 47.84 -5.32 9.54
N ARG A 31 48.21 -5.31 8.27
CA ARG A 31 47.45 -4.67 7.20
C ARG A 31 46.11 -5.40 7.07
N VAL A 32 45.09 -4.91 7.77
CA VAL A 32 43.71 -5.39 7.65
C VAL A 32 43.31 -5.19 6.19
N ARG A 33 43.14 -6.30 5.47
CA ARG A 33 42.71 -6.29 4.08
C ARG A 33 41.23 -5.85 4.04
N PRO A 34 40.88 -4.71 3.40
CA PRO A 34 39.53 -4.14 3.47
C PRO A 34 38.42 -4.99 2.82
N TRP A 35 38.79 -6.04 2.09
CA TRP A 35 37.87 -6.83 1.27
C TRP A 35 37.20 -8.00 2.01
N ALA A 36 37.53 -8.26 3.29
CA ALA A 36 36.88 -9.32 4.06
C ALA A 36 35.49 -8.95 4.61
N ALA A 37 35.12 -7.66 4.61
CA ALA A 37 33.84 -7.16 5.11
C ALA A 37 32.65 -7.30 4.12
N THR A 38 32.89 -7.70 2.86
CA THR A 38 31.83 -7.79 1.85
C THR A 38 30.97 -9.05 1.96
N ALA A 39 31.48 -10.15 2.54
CA ALA A 39 30.74 -11.40 2.67
C ALA A 39 29.65 -11.36 3.76
N SER A 40 29.88 -10.61 4.85
CA SER A 40 28.92 -10.42 5.94
C SER A 40 27.72 -9.57 5.50
N ASN A 41 27.99 -8.53 4.71
CA ASN A 41 26.97 -7.62 4.19
C ASN A 41 25.99 -8.29 3.24
N ARG A 42 26.42 -9.27 2.44
CA ARG A 42 25.53 -9.96 1.48
C ARG A 42 24.48 -10.81 2.18
N LYS A 43 24.84 -11.53 3.26
CA LYS A 43 23.88 -12.36 4.01
C LYS A 43 22.85 -11.51 4.75
N VAL A 44 23.29 -10.41 5.36
CA VAL A 44 22.40 -9.45 6.04
C VAL A 44 21.48 -8.77 5.03
N LEU A 45 22.00 -8.36 3.87
CA LEU A 45 21.21 -7.77 2.80
C LEU A 45 20.16 -8.74 2.26
N VAL A 46 20.55 -10.00 1.98
CA VAL A 46 19.62 -11.04 1.51
C VAL A 46 18.52 -11.30 2.55
N PHE A 47 18.88 -11.38 3.82
CA PHE A 47 17.90 -11.53 4.89
C PHE A 47 16.95 -10.33 4.99
N ALA A 48 17.47 -9.10 4.92
CA ALA A 48 16.65 -7.89 4.96
C ALA A 48 15.72 -7.78 3.75
N LEU A 49 16.20 -8.15 2.55
CA LEU A 49 15.38 -8.20 1.33
C LEU A 49 14.31 -9.28 1.43
N ALA A 50 14.65 -10.48 1.92
CA ALA A 50 13.68 -11.56 2.13
C ALA A 50 12.62 -11.18 3.17
N PHE A 51 13.02 -10.54 4.27
CA PHE A 51 12.11 -10.03 5.29
C PHE A 51 11.19 -8.93 4.74
N ARG A 52 11.73 -7.99 3.96
CA ARG A 52 10.95 -6.93 3.29
C ARG A 52 9.98 -7.51 2.27
N ALA A 53 10.41 -8.50 1.48
CA ALA A 53 9.55 -9.20 0.53
C ALA A 53 8.44 -9.96 1.25
N ALA A 54 8.76 -10.68 2.33
CA ALA A 54 7.77 -11.37 3.17
C ALA A 54 6.76 -10.38 3.76
N ASN A 55 7.21 -9.27 4.35
CA ASN A 55 6.31 -8.23 4.87
C ASN A 55 5.44 -7.66 3.76
N ALA A 56 5.98 -7.37 2.59
CA ALA A 56 5.21 -6.80 1.51
C ALA A 56 4.17 -7.78 0.92
N LEU A 57 4.43 -9.09 0.97
CA LEU A 57 3.48 -10.13 0.58
C LEU A 57 2.42 -10.42 1.67
N LEU A 58 2.77 -10.22 2.94
CA LEU A 58 1.88 -10.47 4.08
C LEU A 58 1.02 -9.25 4.43
N VAL A 59 1.52 -8.03 4.19
CA VAL A 59 0.78 -6.79 4.41
C VAL A 59 -0.26 -6.64 3.30
N ARG A 60 -1.52 -6.84 3.68
CA ARG A 60 -2.67 -6.54 2.83
C ARG A 60 -2.98 -5.05 2.95
N THR A 61 -2.99 -4.35 1.81
CA THR A 61 -3.15 -2.89 1.77
C THR A 61 -4.61 -2.47 1.93
N TYR A 62 -4.80 -1.23 2.38
CA TYR A 62 -6.09 -0.55 2.41
C TYR A 62 -6.52 -0.15 1.01
N PHE A 63 -7.81 -0.30 0.70
CA PHE A 63 -8.39 0.28 -0.51
C PHE A 63 -8.75 1.73 -0.22
N ASN A 64 -8.09 2.67 -0.89
CA ASN A 64 -8.46 4.08 -0.87
C ASN A 64 -9.10 4.46 -2.21
N PRO A 65 -10.44 4.60 -2.28
CA PRO A 65 -11.13 4.79 -3.55
C PRO A 65 -10.64 6.02 -4.32
N ASP A 66 -10.42 7.14 -3.62
CA ASP A 66 -9.97 8.39 -4.24
C ASP A 66 -8.63 8.26 -4.96
N GLU A 67 -7.69 7.48 -4.45
CA GLU A 67 -6.39 7.26 -5.12
C GLU A 67 -6.57 6.44 -6.40
N HIS A 68 -7.50 5.48 -6.38
CA HIS A 68 -7.78 4.62 -7.51
C HIS A 68 -8.41 5.40 -8.68
N TRP A 69 -9.48 6.16 -8.40
CA TRP A 69 -10.12 7.06 -9.37
C TRP A 69 -9.22 8.23 -9.77
N GLN A 70 -8.38 8.64 -8.82
CA GLN A 70 -7.19 9.48 -8.90
C GLN A 70 -6.27 9.25 -10.09
N CYS A 71 -6.08 7.96 -10.37
CA CYS A 71 -4.85 7.48 -10.95
C CYS A 71 -5.08 6.29 -11.87
N LEU A 72 -5.50 5.15 -11.31
CA LEU A 72 -5.55 3.88 -12.03
C LEU A 72 -6.67 3.84 -13.07
N GLU A 73 -7.85 4.35 -12.75
CA GLU A 73 -8.97 4.41 -13.70
C GLU A 73 -8.67 5.37 -14.86
N VAL A 74 -8.08 6.54 -14.57
CA VAL A 74 -7.65 7.51 -15.58
C VAL A 74 -6.57 6.92 -16.47
N ALA A 75 -5.58 6.25 -15.87
CA ALA A 75 -4.50 5.57 -16.59
C ALA A 75 -5.02 4.43 -17.48
N HIS A 76 -5.97 3.65 -16.97
CA HIS A 76 -6.64 2.58 -17.71
C HIS A 76 -7.34 3.15 -18.95
N ARG A 77 -8.14 4.21 -18.80
CA ARG A 77 -8.79 4.85 -19.94
C ARG A 77 -7.82 5.38 -20.98
N VAL A 78 -6.71 5.98 -20.56
CA VAL A 78 -5.68 6.47 -21.50
C VAL A 78 -5.03 5.31 -22.25
N ALA A 79 -4.78 4.17 -21.60
CA ALA A 79 -4.12 3.02 -22.21
C ALA A 79 -5.03 2.23 -23.16
N PHE A 80 -6.28 1.95 -22.75
CA PHE A 80 -7.20 1.04 -23.42
C PHE A 80 -8.32 1.74 -24.20
N GLY A 81 -8.57 3.03 -23.96
CA GLY A 81 -9.57 3.83 -24.68
C GLY A 81 -11.01 3.73 -24.13
N TYR A 82 -11.27 2.85 -23.16
CA TYR A 82 -12.53 2.76 -22.42
C TYR A 82 -12.28 2.91 -20.92
N GLY A 83 -13.29 3.29 -20.15
CA GLY A 83 -13.13 3.66 -18.74
C GLY A 83 -13.96 4.90 -18.40
N HIS A 84 -13.90 5.37 -17.17
CA HIS A 84 -14.64 6.55 -16.71
C HIS A 84 -13.70 7.69 -16.28
N LEU A 85 -14.01 8.92 -16.70
CA LEU A 85 -13.33 10.12 -16.21
C LEU A 85 -14.28 10.91 -15.33
N THR A 86 -13.81 11.27 -14.13
CA THR A 86 -14.55 12.20 -13.26
C THR A 86 -14.67 13.56 -13.93
N TRP A 87 -15.63 14.37 -13.47
CA TRP A 87 -15.89 15.70 -13.99
C TRP A 87 -14.65 16.62 -13.93
N GLU A 88 -13.75 16.40 -12.97
CA GLU A 88 -12.53 17.20 -12.77
C GLU A 88 -11.54 17.03 -13.92
N TRP A 89 -11.39 15.78 -14.40
CA TRP A 89 -10.57 15.46 -15.57
C TRP A 89 -11.21 15.98 -16.85
N LYS A 90 -12.54 15.87 -16.97
CA LYS A 90 -13.28 16.46 -18.11
C LYS A 90 -13.11 17.98 -18.19
N ARG A 91 -13.05 18.66 -17.04
CA ARG A 91 -12.77 20.12 -16.94
C ARG A 91 -11.28 20.47 -16.98
N GLY A 92 -10.37 19.50 -17.04
CA GLY A 92 -8.92 19.74 -17.11
C GLY A 92 -8.32 20.32 -15.84
N LEU A 93 -8.93 20.07 -14.68
CA LEU A 93 -8.48 20.63 -13.39
C LEU A 93 -7.27 19.91 -12.79
N ARG A 94 -6.90 18.74 -13.31
CA ARG A 94 -5.83 17.88 -12.78
C ARG A 94 -4.78 17.57 -13.85
N SER A 95 -3.55 17.35 -13.39
CA SER A 95 -2.42 17.00 -14.25
C SER A 95 -2.39 15.50 -14.57
N TYR A 96 -2.25 15.17 -15.85
CA TYR A 96 -2.08 13.79 -16.32
C TYR A 96 -0.69 13.21 -16.04
N LEU A 97 0.27 13.99 -15.53
CA LEU A 97 1.66 13.54 -15.36
C LEU A 97 1.77 12.25 -14.52
N HIS A 98 1.04 12.19 -13.40
CA HIS A 98 1.08 11.04 -12.51
C HIS A 98 0.34 9.81 -13.10
N PRO A 99 -0.93 9.91 -13.56
CA PRO A 99 -1.60 8.80 -14.23
C PRO A 99 -0.88 8.27 -15.47
N LEU A 100 -0.17 9.13 -16.24
CA LEU A 100 0.53 8.72 -17.45
C LEU A 100 1.66 7.72 -17.18
N LEU A 101 2.29 7.76 -16.01
CA LEU A 101 3.28 6.75 -15.62
C LEU A 101 2.66 5.35 -15.58
N PHE A 102 1.47 5.24 -15.01
CA PHE A 102 0.71 3.98 -14.96
C PHE A 102 0.11 3.62 -16.32
N ALA A 103 -0.32 4.62 -17.10
CA ALA A 103 -0.84 4.40 -18.44
C ALA A 103 0.22 3.83 -19.37
N ALA A 104 1.48 4.28 -19.25
CA ALA A 104 2.62 3.72 -19.97
C ALA A 104 2.81 2.24 -19.61
N LEU A 105 2.77 1.88 -18.32
CA LEU A 105 2.86 0.49 -17.87
C LEU A 105 1.71 -0.35 -18.43
N TYR A 106 0.46 0.11 -18.32
CA TYR A 106 -0.68 -0.60 -18.91
C TYR A 106 -0.56 -0.77 -20.42
N LYS A 107 -0.10 0.27 -21.13
CA LYS A 107 0.10 0.19 -22.58
C LYS A 107 1.19 -0.81 -22.94
N THR A 108 2.28 -0.88 -22.18
CA THR A 108 3.32 -1.89 -22.41
C THR A 108 2.79 -3.31 -22.20
N LEU A 109 2.00 -3.55 -21.15
CA LEU A 109 1.37 -4.85 -20.89
C LEU A 109 0.37 -5.23 -21.98
N ALA A 110 -0.43 -4.26 -22.45
CA ALA A 110 -1.37 -4.45 -23.56
C ALA A 110 -0.64 -4.79 -24.87
N LEU A 111 0.49 -4.14 -25.17
CA LEU A 111 1.30 -4.46 -26.36
C LEU A 111 1.88 -5.88 -26.29
N LEU A 112 2.23 -6.35 -25.08
CA LEU A 112 2.72 -7.70 -24.85
C LEU A 112 1.58 -8.75 -24.78
N HIS A 113 0.31 -8.36 -24.95
CA HIS A 113 -0.87 -9.22 -24.79
C HIS A 113 -0.92 -9.91 -23.41
N MET A 114 -0.43 -9.22 -22.37
CA MET A 114 -0.42 -9.68 -20.98
C MET A 114 -1.38 -8.84 -20.12
N ASP A 115 -2.45 -8.32 -20.69
CA ASP A 115 -3.45 -7.47 -20.07
C ASP A 115 -4.57 -8.24 -19.34
N THR A 116 -4.34 -9.53 -19.06
CA THR A 116 -5.28 -10.33 -18.27
C THR A 116 -5.46 -9.74 -16.86
N PRO A 117 -6.68 -9.81 -16.28
CA PRO A 117 -6.94 -9.33 -14.93
C PRO A 117 -5.97 -9.92 -13.89
N TRP A 118 -5.60 -11.19 -14.06
CA TRP A 118 -4.64 -11.90 -13.23
C TRP A 118 -3.24 -11.26 -13.23
N VAL A 119 -2.72 -10.87 -14.39
CA VAL A 119 -1.42 -10.17 -14.48
C VAL A 119 -1.52 -8.77 -13.89
N MET A 120 -2.65 -8.11 -14.08
CA MET A 120 -2.94 -6.82 -13.48
C MET A 120 -3.09 -6.91 -11.95
N GLU A 121 -3.49 -8.04 -11.38
CA GLU A 121 -3.53 -8.25 -9.93
C GLU A 121 -2.13 -8.19 -9.29
N TRP A 122 -1.08 -8.60 -10.03
CA TRP A 122 0.32 -8.47 -9.59
C TRP A 122 0.80 -7.01 -9.49
N ARG A 123 -0.06 -6.00 -9.76
CA ARG A 123 0.20 -4.56 -9.50
C ARG A 123 0.86 -4.31 -8.15
N LEU A 124 0.36 -4.95 -7.09
CA LEU A 124 0.90 -4.78 -5.74
C LEU A 124 2.32 -5.32 -5.65
N SER A 125 2.58 -6.54 -6.14
CA SER A 125 3.93 -7.12 -6.13
C SER A 125 4.90 -6.38 -7.05
N GLY A 126 4.43 -5.88 -8.20
CA GLY A 126 5.21 -5.04 -9.11
C GLY A 126 5.53 -3.67 -8.52
N LEU A 127 4.56 -3.02 -7.87
CA LEU A 127 4.77 -1.77 -7.14
C LEU A 127 5.70 -1.98 -5.95
N ILE A 128 5.56 -3.08 -5.22
CA ILE A 128 6.46 -3.48 -4.13
C ILE A 128 7.88 -3.66 -4.67
N ALA A 129 8.06 -4.40 -5.77
CA ALA A 129 9.37 -4.59 -6.39
C ALA A 129 9.97 -3.27 -6.90
N TRP A 130 9.12 -2.40 -7.48
CA TRP A 130 9.50 -1.07 -7.94
C TRP A 130 9.90 -0.15 -6.79
N VAL A 131 9.09 -0.05 -5.73
CA VAL A 131 9.36 0.72 -4.52
C VAL A 131 10.62 0.18 -3.85
N LEU A 132 10.75 -1.13 -3.66
CA LEU A 132 11.96 -1.73 -3.10
C LEU A 132 13.18 -1.44 -3.99
N GLY A 133 13.06 -1.52 -5.31
CA GLY A 133 14.12 -1.21 -6.26
C GLY A 133 14.55 0.26 -6.21
N VAL A 134 13.61 1.19 -6.39
CA VAL A 134 13.85 2.64 -6.43
C VAL A 134 14.33 3.17 -5.08
N TYR A 135 13.69 2.79 -3.97
CA TYR A 135 14.14 3.18 -2.63
C TYR A 135 15.46 2.52 -2.23
N SER A 136 15.85 1.40 -2.85
CA SER A 136 17.20 0.84 -2.66
C SER A 136 18.28 1.61 -3.42
N ILE A 137 17.93 2.35 -4.48
CA ILE A 137 18.85 3.16 -5.30
C ILE A 137 19.02 4.57 -4.74
N LEU A 138 18.01 5.11 -4.05
CA LEU A 138 18.07 6.43 -3.42
C LEU A 138 19.02 6.39 -2.20
N GLY A 139 20.22 6.94 -2.37
CA GLY A 139 21.25 7.05 -1.32
C GLY A 139 20.86 7.95 -0.14
N HIS A 140 19.81 8.77 -0.30
CA HIS A 140 19.24 9.60 0.76
C HIS A 140 18.06 8.87 1.43
N LYS A 141 18.37 8.08 2.46
CA LYS A 141 17.37 7.57 3.41
C LYS A 141 16.94 8.73 4.32
N GLU A 142 16.07 9.60 3.82
CA GLU A 142 15.44 10.65 4.61
C GLU A 142 14.46 10.00 5.61
N PHE A 143 14.69 10.18 6.92
CA PHE A 143 13.83 9.72 8.02
C PHE A 143 12.47 10.46 8.10
N ARG A 144 11.89 10.87 6.99
CA ARG A 144 10.81 11.88 7.01
C ARG A 144 9.39 11.34 6.86
N TYR A 145 9.20 10.02 6.75
CA TYR A 145 7.84 9.42 6.75
C TYR A 145 7.72 8.21 7.68
N SER A 146 8.20 8.34 8.92
CA SER A 146 7.83 7.47 10.02
C SER A 146 7.15 8.33 11.08
N PRO A 147 5.84 8.17 11.35
CA PRO A 147 5.23 8.77 12.53
C PRO A 147 5.66 7.95 13.75
N PHE A 148 6.93 8.07 14.16
CA PHE A 148 7.46 7.99 15.54
C PHE A 148 9.00 7.87 15.52
N PRO A 149 9.72 8.55 16.44
CA PRO A 149 11.17 8.72 16.37
C PRO A 149 11.90 7.71 17.26
N VAL A 150 12.16 6.49 16.79
CA VAL A 150 13.16 5.59 17.43
C VAL A 150 13.82 4.71 16.36
N CYS A 151 14.54 5.31 15.41
CA CYS A 151 15.30 4.51 14.44
C CYS A 151 16.57 5.18 13.93
N SER A 152 17.33 5.85 14.78
CA SER A 152 18.64 6.43 14.39
C SER A 152 19.85 5.80 15.08
N SER A 153 19.70 4.68 15.80
CA SER A 153 20.82 4.05 16.52
C SER A 153 21.24 2.66 16.05
N SER A 154 20.54 2.02 15.12
CA SER A 154 20.83 0.61 14.74
C SER A 154 21.69 0.44 13.47
N ALA A 155 22.13 1.52 12.82
CA ALA A 155 22.87 1.42 11.54
C ALA A 155 24.40 1.65 11.64
N THR A 156 24.96 1.92 12.81
CA THR A 156 26.42 2.01 12.99
C THR A 156 26.88 1.13 14.13
N PHE A 157 27.09 -0.15 13.86
CA PHE A 157 28.03 -0.95 14.65
C PHE A 157 28.87 -1.83 13.73
N SER A 158 30.09 -1.35 13.49
CA SER A 158 31.22 -2.14 13.01
C SER A 158 31.42 -3.32 13.97
N ILE A 159 31.35 -4.55 13.47
CA ILE A 159 31.69 -5.73 14.25
C ILE A 159 33.13 -6.12 13.89
N ASP A 160 34.09 -5.65 14.69
CA ASP A 160 35.40 -6.29 14.77
C ASP A 160 35.27 -7.56 15.60
N VAL A 161 35.40 -8.71 14.95
CA VAL A 161 35.37 -10.04 15.58
C VAL A 161 36.75 -10.30 16.18
N LEU A 162 36.88 -10.23 17.51
CA LEU A 162 37.71 -11.14 18.34
C LEU A 162 37.72 -10.69 19.81
N ARG A 163 36.65 -11.01 20.56
CA ARG A 163 36.70 -11.36 21.99
C ARG A 163 35.33 -11.86 22.46
N PHE A 164 35.22 -13.17 22.67
CA PHE A 164 33.99 -13.82 23.13
C PHE A 164 33.70 -13.39 24.57
N SER A 165 32.77 -12.45 24.75
CA SER A 165 32.27 -11.98 26.05
C SER A 165 30.76 -12.21 26.12
N LEU A 166 30.25 -12.56 27.31
CA LEU A 166 28.82 -12.67 27.62
C LEU A 166 28.01 -11.46 27.13
N PHE A 167 28.65 -10.29 27.04
CA PHE A 167 28.08 -9.05 26.50
C PHE A 167 27.65 -9.17 25.02
N GLN A 168 28.40 -9.90 24.18
CA GLN A 168 28.07 -10.05 22.76
C GLN A 168 26.91 -11.03 22.53
N CYS A 169 26.83 -12.10 23.33
CA CYS A 169 25.64 -12.97 23.37
C CYS A 169 24.41 -12.21 23.85
N PHE A 170 24.56 -11.33 24.85
CA PHE A 170 23.49 -10.46 25.33
C PHE A 170 23.02 -9.49 24.23
N CYS A 171 23.93 -8.83 23.50
CA CYS A 171 23.57 -7.97 22.37
C CYS A 171 22.87 -8.72 21.24
N ILE A 172 23.34 -9.93 20.88
CA ILE A 172 22.69 -10.77 19.87
C ILE A 172 21.31 -11.22 20.33
N ALA A 173 21.16 -11.65 21.59
CA ALA A 173 19.88 -12.03 22.18
C ALA A 173 18.91 -10.85 22.22
N LEU A 174 19.38 -9.64 22.55
CA LEU A 174 18.58 -8.41 22.55
C LEU A 174 18.16 -8.03 21.12
N CYS A 175 19.03 -8.22 20.12
CA CYS A 175 18.69 -7.98 18.71
C CYS A 175 17.66 -9.00 18.20
N ILE A 176 17.80 -10.28 18.56
CA ILE A 176 16.83 -11.32 18.22
C ILE A 176 15.50 -11.03 18.92
N TYR A 177 15.51 -10.68 20.19
CA TYR A 177 14.33 -10.32 20.96
C TYR A 177 13.64 -9.06 20.39
N GLY A 178 14.39 -8.01 20.06
CA GLY A 178 13.88 -6.82 19.41
C GLY A 178 13.30 -7.11 18.01
N SER A 179 13.95 -7.99 17.24
CA SER A 179 13.46 -8.42 15.93
C SER A 179 12.18 -9.25 16.05
N LEU A 180 12.08 -10.12 17.06
CA LEU A 180 10.88 -10.91 17.36
C LEU A 180 9.72 -10.01 17.82
N LEU A 181 9.99 -9.03 18.68
CA LEU A 181 8.98 -8.05 19.10
C LEU A 181 8.48 -7.21 17.93
N LEU A 182 9.37 -6.79 17.03
CA LEU A 182 8.98 -6.12 15.79
C LEU A 182 8.12 -7.04 14.92
N LEU A 183 8.50 -8.31 14.75
CA LEU A 183 7.71 -9.30 14.00
C LEU A 183 6.31 -9.48 14.58
N ILE A 184 6.21 -9.59 15.91
CA ILE A 184 4.92 -9.69 16.62
C ILE A 184 4.11 -8.40 16.42
N HIS A 185 4.73 -7.24 16.54
CA HIS A 185 4.07 -5.95 16.32
C HIS A 185 3.57 -5.82 14.88
N TYR A 186 4.38 -6.18 13.88
CA TYR A 186 4.00 -6.18 12.48
C TYR A 186 2.90 -7.21 12.20
N PHE A 187 2.97 -8.41 12.78
CA PHE A 187 1.91 -9.41 12.64
C PHE A 187 0.60 -8.91 13.25
N HIS A 188 0.65 -8.32 14.45
CA HIS A 188 -0.51 -7.74 15.12
C HIS A 188 -1.09 -6.57 14.33
N LEU A 189 -0.25 -5.65 13.83
CA LEU A 189 -0.68 -4.57 12.93
C LEU A 189 -1.27 -5.13 11.65
N SER A 190 -0.69 -6.18 11.05
CA SER A 190 -1.22 -6.80 9.83
C SER A 190 -2.57 -7.48 10.06
N HIS A 191 -2.76 -8.11 11.22
CA HIS A 191 -4.01 -8.75 11.59
C HIS A 191 -5.09 -7.71 11.88
N ILE A 192 -4.76 -6.66 12.65
CA ILE A 192 -5.63 -5.48 12.83
C ILE A 192 -5.94 -4.86 11.46
N GLN A 193 -4.95 -4.76 10.58
CA GLN A 193 -5.12 -4.23 9.24
C GLN A 193 -6.00 -5.12 8.34
N HIS A 194 -5.99 -6.41 8.57
CA HIS A 194 -6.85 -7.33 7.85
C HIS A 194 -8.30 -7.28 8.35
N SER A 195 -8.49 -7.19 9.67
CA SER A 195 -9.83 -7.20 10.27
C SER A 195 -10.57 -5.88 10.10
N LEU A 196 -9.89 -4.73 10.15
CA LEU A 196 -10.60 -3.45 10.30
C LEU A 196 -10.92 -2.68 8.99
N TRP A 197 -10.38 -3.08 7.84
CA TRP A 197 -10.20 -2.15 6.72
C TRP A 197 -11.05 -2.46 5.48
N GLN A 198 -11.54 -1.39 4.83
CA GLN A 198 -12.54 -1.26 3.75
C GLN A 198 -12.24 -2.04 2.45
N ARG A 199 -11.98 -3.34 2.53
CA ARG A 199 -11.53 -4.15 1.38
C ARG A 199 -12.67 -4.71 0.52
N GLY A 200 -13.88 -4.77 1.07
CA GLY A 200 -15.01 -5.44 0.42
C GLY A 200 -15.34 -4.95 -0.99
N THR A 201 -15.07 -3.68 -1.31
CA THR A 201 -15.31 -3.12 -2.64
C THR A 201 -14.31 -3.65 -3.68
N GLU A 202 -13.03 -3.81 -3.33
CA GLU A 202 -12.02 -4.44 -4.19
C GLU A 202 -12.30 -5.94 -4.36
N ASP A 203 -12.62 -6.66 -3.27
CA ASP A 203 -12.91 -8.10 -3.33
C ASP A 203 -14.14 -8.41 -4.20
N VAL A 204 -15.16 -7.55 -4.18
CA VAL A 204 -16.32 -7.65 -5.08
C VAL A 204 -15.93 -7.42 -6.53
N MET A 205 -15.12 -6.40 -6.82
CA MET A 205 -14.70 -6.13 -8.20
C MET A 205 -13.81 -7.24 -8.75
N TYR A 206 -12.96 -7.84 -7.91
CA TYR A 206 -12.20 -9.03 -8.26
C TYR A 206 -13.11 -10.23 -8.56
N TYR A 207 -14.12 -10.47 -7.72
CA TYR A 207 -15.13 -11.49 -7.98
C TYR A 207 -15.84 -11.26 -9.32
N LEU A 208 -16.34 -10.04 -9.56
CA LEU A 208 -17.00 -9.68 -10.81
C LEU A 208 -16.08 -9.82 -12.03
N SER A 209 -14.78 -9.52 -11.89
CA SER A 209 -13.80 -9.71 -12.96
C SER A 209 -13.68 -11.18 -13.35
N LYS A 210 -13.68 -12.09 -12.37
CA LYS A 210 -13.68 -13.54 -12.63
C LYS A 210 -14.99 -14.03 -13.23
N GLU A 211 -16.13 -13.55 -12.74
CA GLU A 211 -17.44 -13.91 -13.30
C GLU A 211 -17.63 -13.34 -14.73
N ALA A 212 -17.03 -12.19 -15.03
CA ALA A 212 -17.00 -11.62 -16.38
C ALA A 212 -16.10 -12.42 -17.33
N TYR A 213 -14.97 -12.95 -16.86
CA TYR A 213 -14.14 -13.89 -17.64
C TYR A 213 -14.94 -15.14 -18.06
N ASP A 214 -15.78 -15.66 -17.14
CA ASP A 214 -16.65 -16.80 -17.41
C ASP A 214 -17.91 -16.43 -18.22
N GLY A 215 -18.07 -15.16 -18.61
CA GLY A 215 -19.22 -14.67 -19.39
C GLY A 215 -20.55 -14.61 -18.65
N ARG A 216 -20.54 -14.73 -17.31
CA ARG A 216 -21.74 -14.69 -16.46
C ARG A 216 -22.20 -13.25 -16.17
N VAL A 217 -21.29 -12.28 -16.18
CA VAL A 217 -21.61 -10.86 -15.99
C VAL A 217 -21.74 -10.15 -17.34
N ARG A 218 -22.91 -9.54 -17.60
CA ARG A 218 -23.16 -8.76 -18.84
C ARG A 218 -23.21 -7.26 -18.61
N SER A 219 -23.74 -6.85 -17.46
CA SER A 219 -23.92 -5.45 -17.07
C SER A 219 -24.02 -5.33 -15.54
N VAL A 220 -23.46 -4.26 -14.97
CA VAL A 220 -23.41 -4.07 -13.51
C VAL A 220 -23.97 -2.71 -13.12
N LEU A 221 -24.85 -2.68 -12.12
CA LEU A 221 -25.33 -1.47 -11.47
C LEU A 221 -24.78 -1.36 -10.06
N PHE A 222 -24.17 -0.22 -9.73
CA PHE A 222 -23.67 0.09 -8.41
C PHE A 222 -24.64 1.05 -7.70
N LEU A 223 -25.40 0.52 -6.74
CA LEU A 223 -26.28 1.27 -5.84
C LEU A 223 -25.53 1.58 -4.54
N MET A 224 -24.49 2.38 -4.69
CA MET A 224 -23.60 2.80 -3.62
C MET A 224 -23.05 4.18 -3.96
N PRO A 225 -22.43 4.89 -3.00
CA PRO A 225 -21.87 6.22 -3.24
C PRO A 225 -20.92 6.22 -4.45
N CYS A 226 -20.92 7.32 -5.20
CA CYS A 226 -20.04 7.46 -6.35
C CYS A 226 -18.58 7.18 -5.96
N HIS A 227 -17.82 6.63 -6.92
CA HIS A 227 -16.39 6.36 -6.75
C HIS A 227 -16.00 5.41 -5.60
N SER A 228 -16.94 4.62 -5.05
CA SER A 228 -16.65 3.67 -3.96
C SER A 228 -15.98 2.36 -4.41
N THR A 229 -16.03 2.02 -5.69
CA THR A 229 -15.46 0.77 -6.24
C THR A 229 -14.37 1.04 -7.27
N PRO A 230 -13.36 0.16 -7.35
CA PRO A 230 -12.34 0.21 -8.39
C PRO A 230 -12.91 -0.32 -9.70
N TYR A 231 -13.30 0.59 -10.60
CA TYR A 231 -14.21 0.36 -11.71
C TYR A 231 -13.61 -0.47 -12.87
N TYR A 232 -13.37 0.13 -14.04
CA TYR A 232 -12.80 -0.61 -15.17
C TYR A 232 -11.35 -1.00 -14.95
N SER A 233 -10.59 -0.22 -14.17
CA SER A 233 -9.21 -0.54 -13.85
C SER A 233 -9.02 -1.83 -13.06
N THR A 234 -10.00 -2.32 -12.29
CA THR A 234 -9.92 -3.66 -11.68
C THR A 234 -10.72 -4.69 -12.46
N LEU A 235 -11.89 -4.34 -13.00
CA LEU A 235 -12.69 -5.30 -13.76
C LEU A 235 -11.98 -5.78 -15.04
N HIS A 236 -11.37 -4.85 -15.79
CA HIS A 236 -10.71 -5.03 -17.10
C HIS A 236 -11.57 -5.57 -18.24
N TYR A 237 -12.89 -5.65 -18.09
CA TYR A 237 -13.80 -5.99 -19.18
C TYR A 237 -14.58 -4.78 -19.64
N ASN A 238 -14.70 -4.62 -20.95
CA ASN A 238 -15.53 -3.58 -21.55
C ASN A 238 -17.01 -4.02 -21.57
N LEU A 239 -17.63 -4.05 -20.39
CA LEU A 239 -19.05 -4.31 -20.21
C LEU A 239 -19.76 -3.06 -19.69
N PRO A 240 -21.04 -2.83 -20.03
CA PRO A 240 -21.78 -1.67 -19.56
C PRO A 240 -21.95 -1.72 -18.04
N MET A 241 -21.35 -0.74 -17.38
CA MET A 241 -21.52 -0.54 -15.94
C MET A 241 -22.11 0.83 -15.68
N ARG A 242 -22.93 0.96 -14.63
CA ARG A 242 -23.48 2.25 -14.18
C ARG A 242 -23.35 2.39 -12.68
N PHE A 243 -22.93 3.56 -12.21
CA PHE A 243 -22.92 3.95 -10.81
C PHE A 243 -23.63 5.31 -10.67
N LEU A 244 -23.88 5.74 -9.44
CA LEU A 244 -24.58 7.00 -9.13
C LEU A 244 -23.69 8.21 -9.46
N ASP A 245 -24.16 9.17 -10.26
CA ASP A 245 -23.40 10.37 -10.59
C ASP A 245 -23.30 11.34 -9.40
N CYS A 246 -22.10 11.84 -9.14
CA CYS A 246 -21.84 12.88 -8.14
C CYS A 246 -21.18 14.11 -8.76
N THR A 247 -21.39 14.32 -10.07
CA THR A 247 -20.99 15.55 -10.73
C THR A 247 -21.75 16.72 -10.08
N PRO A 248 -21.04 17.73 -9.54
CA PRO A 248 -21.70 18.86 -8.91
C PRO A 248 -22.49 19.65 -9.95
N SER A 249 -23.71 20.04 -9.58
CA SER A 249 -24.55 20.92 -10.38
C SER A 249 -24.03 22.36 -10.37
N ASP A 250 -24.27 23.10 -11.45
CA ASP A 250 -23.94 24.53 -11.53
C ASP A 250 -24.87 25.39 -10.63
N SER A 251 -26.06 24.89 -10.28
CA SER A 251 -26.97 25.55 -9.33
C SER A 251 -26.65 25.16 -7.88
N LYS A 252 -26.39 26.15 -7.04
CA LYS A 252 -26.18 25.93 -5.60
C LYS A 252 -27.42 25.33 -4.95
N GLY A 253 -27.25 24.23 -4.21
CA GLY A 253 -28.29 23.61 -3.40
C GLY A 253 -29.09 22.49 -4.08
N THR A 254 -28.84 22.18 -5.36
CA THR A 254 -29.38 20.97 -5.99
C THR A 254 -28.53 19.76 -5.63
N LEU A 255 -29.16 18.74 -5.05
CA LEU A 255 -28.53 17.47 -4.71
C LEU A 255 -28.17 16.68 -5.97
N ASP A 256 -27.00 16.03 -5.95
CA ASP A 256 -26.59 15.11 -7.02
C ASP A 256 -27.33 13.76 -6.95
N GLU A 257 -27.08 12.89 -7.93
CA GLU A 257 -27.75 11.59 -8.05
C GLU A 257 -27.44 10.70 -6.82
N SER A 258 -26.19 10.69 -6.36
CA SER A 258 -25.77 9.95 -5.17
C SER A 258 -26.45 10.48 -3.91
N ASP A 259 -26.50 11.79 -3.71
CA ASP A 259 -27.12 12.40 -2.52
C ASP A 259 -28.64 12.19 -2.49
N ARG A 260 -29.30 12.24 -3.65
CA ARG A 260 -30.72 11.91 -3.78
C ARG A 260 -31.00 10.46 -3.42
N PHE A 261 -30.17 9.53 -3.90
CA PHE A 261 -30.29 8.12 -3.55
C PHE A 261 -30.16 7.89 -2.05
N LEU A 262 -29.20 8.53 -1.38
CA LEU A 262 -28.99 8.36 0.06
C LEU A 262 -30.11 8.95 0.91
N THR A 263 -30.84 9.94 0.38
CA THR A 263 -31.99 10.54 1.06
C THR A 263 -33.22 9.62 0.99
N SER A 264 -33.46 9.00 -0.15
CA SER A 264 -34.64 8.14 -0.39
C SER A 264 -34.32 7.00 -1.39
N PRO A 265 -33.67 5.90 -0.94
CA PRO A 265 -33.14 4.87 -1.84
C PRO A 265 -34.20 4.18 -2.71
N SER A 266 -35.34 3.80 -2.13
CA SER A 266 -36.39 3.04 -2.82
C SER A 266 -37.12 3.87 -3.89
N GLU A 267 -37.49 5.10 -3.55
CA GLU A 267 -38.12 6.07 -4.46
C GLU A 267 -37.16 6.41 -5.61
N PHE A 268 -35.89 6.71 -5.28
CA PHE A 268 -34.87 7.02 -6.27
C PHE A 268 -34.69 5.89 -7.29
N VAL A 269 -34.60 4.63 -6.82
CA VAL A 269 -34.39 3.48 -7.71
C VAL A 269 -35.60 3.27 -8.63
N GLY A 270 -36.82 3.44 -8.11
CA GLY A 270 -38.04 3.36 -8.90
C GLY A 270 -38.10 4.43 -10.00
N ASP A 271 -37.78 5.68 -9.65
CA ASP A 271 -37.89 6.82 -10.55
C ASP A 271 -36.79 6.87 -11.62
N VAL A 272 -35.54 6.60 -11.23
CA VAL A 272 -34.38 6.84 -12.10
C VAL A 272 -34.04 5.61 -12.94
N PHE A 273 -34.15 4.42 -12.37
CA PHE A 273 -33.80 3.20 -13.09
C PHE A 273 -35.01 2.52 -13.72
N GLY A 274 -36.20 2.61 -13.12
CA GLY A 274 -37.47 2.10 -13.66
C GLY A 274 -37.45 0.60 -13.97
N ASN A 275 -36.77 0.23 -15.06
CA ASN A 275 -36.50 -1.14 -15.47
C ASN A 275 -35.09 -1.61 -15.00
N LEU A 276 -35.03 -2.26 -13.84
CA LEU A 276 -33.79 -2.86 -13.33
C LEU A 276 -33.30 -4.06 -14.14
N SER A 277 -34.16 -4.69 -14.95
CA SER A 277 -33.81 -5.87 -15.75
C SER A 277 -32.80 -5.58 -16.88
N ALA A 278 -32.47 -4.30 -17.12
CA ALA A 278 -31.35 -3.93 -17.99
C ALA A 278 -29.98 -4.32 -17.40
N PHE A 279 -29.90 -4.53 -16.08
CA PHE A 279 -28.68 -4.87 -15.36
C PHE A 279 -28.66 -6.34 -14.97
N SER A 280 -27.57 -7.04 -15.30
CA SER A 280 -27.40 -8.46 -14.91
C SER A 280 -27.06 -8.61 -13.43
N HIS A 281 -26.27 -7.67 -12.89
CA HIS A 281 -25.80 -7.69 -11.52
C HIS A 281 -26.02 -6.33 -10.85
N ILE A 282 -26.37 -6.35 -9.57
CA ILE A 282 -26.52 -5.16 -8.74
C ILE A 282 -25.60 -5.31 -7.53
N VAL A 283 -24.84 -4.26 -7.23
CA VAL A 283 -23.91 -4.22 -6.10
C VAL A 283 -24.29 -3.07 -5.17
N LEU A 284 -24.39 -3.36 -3.88
CA LEU A 284 -24.76 -2.38 -2.86
C LEU A 284 -24.12 -2.69 -1.51
N PHE A 285 -24.07 -1.69 -0.63
CA PHE A 285 -23.70 -1.90 0.76
C PHE A 285 -24.88 -2.49 1.56
N GLU A 286 -24.56 -3.27 2.59
CA GLU A 286 -25.56 -3.85 3.51
C GLU A 286 -26.45 -2.79 4.19
N SER A 287 -25.95 -1.57 4.42
CA SER A 287 -26.76 -0.46 4.95
C SER A 287 -27.90 -0.07 4.01
N GLU A 288 -27.60 0.02 2.71
CA GLU A 288 -28.56 0.45 1.68
C GLU A 288 -29.52 -0.67 1.29
N GLU A 289 -29.06 -1.93 1.39
CA GLU A 289 -29.85 -3.13 1.13
C GLU A 289 -31.18 -3.12 1.86
N ARG A 290 -31.17 -2.71 3.14
CA ARG A 290 -32.37 -2.68 3.98
C ARG A 290 -33.52 -1.86 3.39
N HIS A 291 -33.20 -0.83 2.60
CA HIS A 291 -34.18 0.07 2.00
C HIS A 291 -34.67 -0.40 0.63
N VAL A 292 -33.84 -1.14 -0.11
CA VAL A 292 -34.11 -1.52 -1.52
C VAL A 292 -34.43 -3.00 -1.67
N LEU A 293 -34.24 -3.83 -0.63
CA LEU A 293 -34.40 -5.29 -0.68
C LEU A 293 -35.74 -5.74 -1.27
N GLN A 294 -36.85 -5.14 -0.85
CA GLN A 294 -38.18 -5.51 -1.37
C GLN A 294 -38.30 -5.24 -2.87
N LEU A 295 -37.73 -4.13 -3.35
CA LEU A 295 -37.74 -3.75 -4.75
C LEU A 295 -36.85 -4.68 -5.59
N LEU A 296 -35.69 -5.09 -5.06
CA LEU A 296 -34.81 -6.06 -5.71
C LEU A 296 -35.48 -7.44 -5.88
N LEU A 297 -36.10 -7.94 -4.80
CA LEU A 297 -36.80 -9.22 -4.82
C LEU A 297 -38.01 -9.20 -5.77
N HIS A 298 -38.74 -8.08 -5.83
CA HIS A 298 -39.85 -7.90 -6.78
C HIS A 298 -39.38 -7.96 -8.23
N ASN A 299 -38.17 -7.43 -8.52
CA ASN A 299 -37.56 -7.46 -9.84
C ASN A 299 -36.75 -8.75 -10.13
N SER A 300 -36.96 -9.83 -9.36
CA SER A 300 -36.30 -11.14 -9.55
C SER A 300 -34.77 -11.12 -9.41
N PHE A 301 -34.23 -10.26 -8.56
CA PHE A 301 -32.82 -10.31 -8.17
C PHE A 301 -32.62 -11.21 -6.94
N LEU A 302 -31.57 -12.03 -6.97
CA LEU A 302 -31.21 -12.97 -5.91
C LEU A 302 -29.80 -12.66 -5.38
N GLU A 303 -29.61 -12.73 -4.07
CA GLU A 303 -28.30 -12.55 -3.44
C GLU A 303 -27.38 -13.71 -3.84
N MET A 304 -26.23 -13.37 -4.41
CA MET A 304 -25.21 -14.34 -4.83
C MET A 304 -24.12 -14.50 -3.81
N ARG A 305 -23.61 -13.37 -3.31
CA ARG A 305 -22.46 -13.37 -2.42
C ARG A 305 -22.40 -12.08 -1.61
N ARG A 306 -21.92 -12.24 -0.38
CA ARG A 306 -21.65 -11.16 0.56
C ARG A 306 -20.16 -11.14 0.91
N PHE A 307 -19.58 -9.95 0.86
CA PHE A 307 -18.17 -9.71 1.13
C PHE A 307 -18.03 -8.79 2.33
N PHE A 308 -17.15 -9.14 3.25
CA PHE A 308 -16.83 -8.29 4.39
C PHE A 308 -16.16 -6.99 3.92
N HIS A 309 -16.58 -5.85 4.46
CA HIS A 309 -16.05 -4.54 4.10
C HIS A 309 -15.34 -3.86 5.27
N SER A 310 -16.03 -3.57 6.38
CA SER A 310 -15.41 -2.93 7.55
C SER A 310 -16.16 -3.27 8.83
N HIS A 311 -15.45 -3.23 9.97
CA HIS A 311 -16.09 -3.31 11.29
C HIS A 311 -16.52 -1.94 11.82
N PHE A 312 -16.06 -0.84 11.22
CA PHE A 312 -16.24 0.50 11.76
C PHE A 312 -16.91 1.46 10.79
N LYS A 313 -17.65 2.39 11.39
CA LYS A 313 -18.26 3.53 10.72
C LYS A 313 -17.17 4.59 10.53
N ILE A 314 -16.78 4.89 9.29
CA ILE A 314 -15.78 5.93 8.99
C ILE A 314 -16.47 7.27 8.71
N ASP A 315 -17.47 7.28 7.82
CA ASP A 315 -18.20 8.51 7.46
C ASP A 315 -19.73 8.36 7.64
N ARG A 316 -20.35 7.51 6.80
CA ARG A 316 -21.79 7.27 6.74
C ARG A 316 -22.17 6.05 7.53
N ASP A 317 -23.40 5.54 7.42
CA ASP A 317 -23.82 4.31 8.10
C ASP A 317 -22.86 3.15 7.91
N LEU A 318 -22.86 2.25 8.89
CA LEU A 318 -21.89 1.17 8.96
C LEU A 318 -22.03 0.28 7.72
N GLN A 319 -21.03 0.39 6.84
CA GLN A 319 -20.88 -0.44 5.65
C GLN A 319 -20.15 -1.72 6.04
N SER A 320 -20.83 -2.62 6.75
CA SER A 320 -20.23 -3.86 7.25
C SER A 320 -19.86 -4.84 6.14
N ALA A 321 -20.70 -4.91 5.11
CA ALA A 321 -20.52 -5.79 3.96
C ALA A 321 -20.94 -5.13 2.65
N VAL A 322 -20.38 -5.64 1.55
CA VAL A 322 -20.84 -5.38 0.19
C VAL A 322 -21.54 -6.64 -0.32
N VAL A 323 -22.72 -6.47 -0.90
CA VAL A 323 -23.58 -7.56 -1.36
C VAL A 323 -23.72 -7.49 -2.86
N VAL A 324 -23.65 -8.65 -3.51
CA VAL A 324 -23.83 -8.80 -4.95
C VAL A 324 -25.11 -9.58 -5.21
N TYR A 325 -26.00 -8.98 -5.98
CA TYR A 325 -27.21 -9.60 -6.50
C TYR A 325 -27.04 -9.91 -7.98
N SER A 326 -27.63 -11.02 -8.42
CA SER A 326 -27.74 -11.39 -9.83
C SER A 326 -29.21 -11.49 -10.23
N TRP A 327 -29.51 -11.15 -11.48
CA TRP A 327 -30.82 -11.35 -12.04
C TRP A 327 -31.07 -12.84 -12.30
N ARG A 328 -32.26 -13.34 -11.96
CA ARG A 328 -32.58 -14.79 -11.96
C ARG A 328 -32.25 -15.51 -13.27
N ASP A 329 -32.44 -14.86 -14.42
CA ASP A 329 -32.22 -15.49 -15.74
C ASP A 329 -30.74 -15.52 -16.18
N VAL A 330 -29.84 -15.03 -15.32
CA VAL A 330 -28.37 -15.03 -15.53
C VAL A 330 -27.69 -16.16 -14.72
N LEU A 331 -28.41 -16.76 -13.76
CA LEU A 331 -27.97 -17.91 -12.97
C LEU A 331 -28.08 -19.21 -13.76
#